data_AF-A0A352S0L2-F1
#
_entry.id   AF-A0A352S0L2-F1
#
_cell.length_a   1.000
_cell.length_b   1.000
_cell.length_c   1.000
_cell.angle_alpha   90.00
_cell.angle_beta   90.00
_cell.angle_gamma   90.00
#
_symmetry.space_group_name_H-M   'P 1'
#
loop_
_entity.id
_entity.type
_entity.pdbx_description
1 polymer ?
#
loop_
_entity_poly.entity_id
_entity_poly.type
_entity_poly.pdbx_seq_one_letter_code
_entity_poly.pdbx_strand_id
1 'polypeptide(L)'
;YRFTGGTTGRSKCAAYTMDNWLACRDAFFAEAEHAIDRDSRVLHMAPVSHGSGLYFLPTLFRGGCTITQNLPDLKAWCANVEAEKVTVAGLVPTVLYRLLDL
;
A
#
# COMPACT_ATOMS: atom_id res chain seq x y z
N TYR A 1 15.03 -2.94 7.85
CA TYR A 1 14.39 -3.56 9.03
C TYR A 1 13.04 -2.91 9.28
N ARG A 2 12.04 -3.67 9.73
CA ARG A 2 10.74 -3.11 10.16
C ARG A 2 10.54 -3.44 11.64
N PHE A 3 9.65 -2.73 12.30
CA PHE A 3 9.34 -2.96 13.72
C PHE A 3 7.93 -3.50 13.86
N THR A 4 7.71 -4.39 14.83
CA THR A 4 6.37 -4.91 15.13
C THR A 4 5.47 -3.82 15.73
N GLY A 5 4.15 -3.93 15.53
CA GLY A 5 3.16 -2.96 16.01
C GLY A 5 3.05 -2.81 17.53
N GLY A 6 3.70 -3.68 18.32
CA GLY A 6 3.86 -3.47 19.76
C GLY A 6 2.59 -3.65 20.59
N THR A 7 1.76 -4.66 20.31
CA THR A 7 0.56 -4.97 21.13
C THR A 7 0.88 -5.37 22.57
N THR A 8 2.14 -5.74 22.86
CA THR A 8 2.62 -6.04 24.22
C THR A 8 4.07 -5.59 24.36
N GLY A 9 4.31 -4.60 25.22
CA GLY A 9 5.64 -4.07 25.48
C GLY A 9 6.27 -3.31 24.31
N ARG A 10 7.60 -3.20 24.31
CA ARG A 10 8.32 -2.47 23.25
C ARG A 10 8.26 -3.21 21.92
N SER A 11 8.13 -2.45 20.83
CA SER A 11 8.28 -2.96 19.47
C SER A 11 9.59 -3.70 19.28
N LYS A 12 9.52 -4.81 18.54
CA LYS A 12 10.66 -5.68 18.26
C LYS A 12 11.11 -5.47 16.82
N CYS A 13 12.41 -5.51 16.59
CA CYS A 13 12.96 -5.48 15.23
C CYS A 13 12.61 -6.80 14.53
N ALA A 14 11.92 -6.71 13.39
CA ALA A 14 11.73 -7.79 12.44
C ALA A 14 12.74 -7.60 11.29
N ALA A 15 13.73 -8.49 11.24
CA ALA A 15 14.73 -8.50 10.19
C ALA A 15 14.15 -9.10 8.90
N TYR A 16 14.40 -8.42 7.79
CA TYR A 16 14.02 -8.87 6.46
C TYR A 16 15.27 -8.94 5.59
N THR A 17 15.42 -10.03 4.86
CA THR A 17 16.33 -10.16 3.72
C THR A 17 15.62 -9.67 2.46
N MET A 18 16.38 -9.51 1.36
CA MET A 18 15.78 -9.25 0.05
C MET A 18 14.87 -10.39 -0.39
N ASP A 19 15.22 -11.64 -0.10
CA ASP A 19 14.38 -12.80 -0.40
C ASP A 19 13.02 -12.72 0.31
N ASN A 20 12.96 -12.23 1.54
CA ASN A 20 11.67 -12.03 2.22
C ASN A 20 10.79 -11.01 1.47
N TRP A 21 11.38 -9.94 0.95
CA TRP A 21 10.65 -8.92 0.19
C TRP A 21 10.17 -9.45 -1.17
N LEU A 22 11.02 -10.19 -1.88
CA LEU A 22 10.65 -10.81 -3.14
C LEU A 22 9.60 -11.91 -2.95
N ALA A 23 9.67 -12.68 -1.87
CA ALA A 23 8.63 -13.65 -1.52
C ALA A 23 7.27 -12.99 -1.25
N CYS A 24 7.23 -11.82 -0.58
CA CYS A 24 6.00 -11.05 -0.44
C CYS A 24 5.42 -10.63 -1.81
N ARG A 25 6.28 -10.19 -2.74
CA ARG A 25 5.85 -9.89 -4.12
C ARG A 25 5.27 -11.13 -4.80
N ASP A 26 5.94 -12.27 -4.69
CA ASP A 26 5.51 -13.51 -5.33
C ASP A 26 4.17 -14.00 -4.78
N ALA A 27 3.94 -13.84 -3.46
CA ALA A 27 2.66 -14.14 -2.84
C ALA A 27 1.51 -13.29 -3.42
N PHE A 28 1.75 -12.02 -3.75
CA PHE A 28 0.76 -11.18 -4.43
C PHE A 28 0.41 -11.70 -5.83
N PHE A 29 1.39 -12.23 -6.57
CA PHE A 29 1.17 -12.74 -7.93
C PHE A 29 0.57 -14.14 -7.95
N ALA A 30 0.73 -14.91 -6.87
CA ALA A 30 0.13 -16.22 -6.73
C ALA A 30 -1.39 -16.15 -6.46
N GLU A 31 -1.89 -14.99 -6.01
CA GLU A 31 -3.32 -14.78 -5.78
C GLU A 31 -4.08 -14.67 -7.11
N ALA A 32 -5.11 -15.50 -7.28
CA ALA A 32 -5.83 -15.62 -8.55
C ALA A 32 -6.61 -14.34 -8.90
N GLU A 33 -7.11 -13.64 -7.89
CA GLU A 33 -7.87 -12.39 -8.03
C GLU A 33 -7.02 -11.15 -7.70
N HIS A 34 -5.70 -11.21 -7.96
CA HIS A 34 -4.85 -10.08 -7.63
C HIS A 34 -5.27 -8.81 -8.40
N ALA A 35 -5.35 -7.68 -7.70
CA ALA A 35 -5.75 -6.41 -8.30
C ALA A 35 -4.59 -5.67 -9.03
N ILE A 36 -3.36 -6.21 -9.01
CA ILE A 36 -2.16 -5.52 -9.51
C ILE A 36 -1.65 -6.14 -10.81
N ASP A 37 -1.80 -5.40 -11.89
CA ASP A 37 -1.28 -5.69 -13.22
C ASP A 37 -0.45 -4.52 -13.78
N ARG A 38 -0.18 -4.55 -15.09
CA ARG A 38 0.61 -3.54 -15.79
C ARG A 38 -0.09 -2.18 -15.93
N ASP A 39 -1.42 -2.16 -15.89
CA ASP A 39 -2.23 -0.95 -16.07
C ASP A 39 -2.65 -0.36 -14.71
N SER A 40 -2.28 -1.04 -13.63
CA SER A 40 -2.60 -0.65 -12.26
C SER A 40 -1.92 0.64 -11.85
N ARG A 41 -2.69 1.50 -11.18
CA ARG A 41 -2.27 2.82 -10.69
C ARG A 41 -2.60 2.88 -9.20
N VAL A 42 -1.59 2.65 -8.38
CA VAL A 42 -1.73 2.38 -6.94
C VAL A 42 -1.47 3.64 -6.13
N LEU A 43 -2.49 4.09 -5.39
CA LEU A 43 -2.39 5.26 -4.51
C LEU A 43 -1.97 4.86 -3.10
N HIS A 44 -0.83 5.38 -2.67
CA HIS A 44 -0.24 5.18 -1.37
C HIS A 44 -0.47 6.40 -0.48
N MET A 45 -1.50 6.36 0.36
CA MET A 45 -1.69 7.34 1.45
C MET A 45 -1.09 6.85 2.78
N ALA A 46 -1.06 5.53 2.99
CA ALA A 46 -0.33 4.94 4.10
C ALA A 46 1.20 5.02 3.86
N PRO A 47 2.04 5.03 4.91
CA PRO A 47 3.49 5.06 4.74
C PRO A 47 4.01 3.85 3.94
N VAL A 48 4.84 4.12 2.93
CA VAL A 48 5.54 3.10 2.12
C VAL A 48 6.47 2.25 2.98
N SER A 49 7.12 2.86 3.97
CA SER A 49 7.92 2.13 4.96
C SER A 49 7.10 1.18 5.85
N HIS A 50 5.77 1.32 5.86
CA HIS A 50 4.83 0.48 6.59
C HIS A 50 3.88 -0.29 5.64
N GLY A 51 2.58 -0.25 5.87
CA GLY A 51 1.60 -1.12 5.20
C GLY A 51 1.56 -0.94 3.68
N SER A 52 1.79 0.28 3.20
CA SER A 52 1.74 0.60 1.77
C SER A 52 2.87 -0.03 0.96
N GLY A 53 4.00 -0.32 1.61
CA GLY A 53 5.16 -0.94 0.96
C GLY A 53 4.90 -2.37 0.47
N LEU A 54 3.87 -3.04 0.99
CA LEU A 54 3.50 -4.38 0.54
C LEU A 54 3.02 -4.38 -0.91
N TYR A 55 2.39 -3.30 -1.36
CA TYR A 55 1.91 -3.15 -2.74
C TYR A 55 2.97 -2.56 -3.68
N PHE A 56 4.02 -1.93 -3.13
CA PHE A 56 5.01 -1.19 -3.90
C PHE A 56 5.81 -2.09 -4.86
N LEU A 57 6.39 -3.19 -4.34
CA LEU A 57 7.16 -4.12 -5.17
C LEU A 57 6.30 -4.86 -6.21
N PRO A 58 5.13 -5.44 -5.87
CA PRO A 58 4.23 -6.00 -6.88
C PRO A 58 3.91 -5.04 -8.02
N THR A 59 3.57 -3.79 -7.69
CA THR A 59 3.24 -2.75 -8.68
C THR A 59 4.43 -2.44 -9.59
N LEU A 60 5.59 -2.19 -8.98
CA LEU A 60 6.82 -1.88 -9.72
C LEU A 60 7.22 -3.01 -10.67
N PHE A 61 7.23 -4.26 -10.20
CA PHE A 61 7.66 -5.40 -11.01
C PHE A 61 6.66 -5.79 -12.10
N ARG A 62 5.38 -5.43 -11.98
CA ARG A 62 4.38 -5.55 -13.06
C ARG A 62 4.42 -4.42 -14.08
N GLY A 63 5.17 -3.35 -13.80
CA GLY A 63 5.23 -2.15 -14.64
C GLY A 63 4.09 -1.16 -14.41
N GLY A 64 3.35 -1.31 -13.31
CA GLY A 64 2.29 -0.39 -12.91
C GLY A 64 2.82 0.96 -12.39
N CYS A 65 1.89 1.86 -12.07
CA CYS A 65 2.17 3.20 -11.58
C CYS A 65 1.99 3.29 -10.06
N THR A 66 2.95 3.90 -9.37
CA THR A 66 2.89 4.22 -7.94
C THR A 66 2.66 5.71 -7.75
N ILE A 67 1.58 6.07 -7.05
CA ILE A 67 1.19 7.46 -6.74
C ILE A 67 1.28 7.63 -5.23
N THR A 68 1.99 8.65 -4.75
CA THR A 68 2.16 8.90 -3.31
C THR A 68 1.41 10.15 -2.88
N GLN A 69 0.60 10.03 -1.83
CA GLN A 69 0.01 11.17 -1.14
C GLN A 69 0.58 11.26 0.27
N ASN A 70 1.39 12.29 0.52
CA ASN A 70 2.14 12.43 1.76
C ASN A 70 1.33 13.03 2.92
N LEU A 71 0.13 13.54 2.64
CA LEU A 71 -0.76 14.14 3.64
C LEU A 71 -2.06 13.31 3.76
N PRO A 72 -2.58 13.10 4.98
CA PRO A 72 -3.85 12.39 5.19
C PRO A 72 -5.06 13.31 4.96
N ASP A 73 -5.12 13.95 3.79
CA ASP A 73 -6.24 14.78 3.35
C ASP A 73 -7.16 13.96 2.43
N LEU A 74 -8.39 13.73 2.88
CA LEU A 74 -9.37 12.91 2.16
C LEU A 74 -10.02 13.63 0.97
N LYS A 75 -10.12 14.97 1.01
CA LYS A 75 -10.60 15.73 -0.16
C LYS A 75 -9.57 15.72 -1.27
N ALA A 76 -8.30 15.92 -0.91
CA ALA A 76 -7.19 15.74 -1.83
C ALA A 76 -7.09 14.30 -2.33
N TRP A 77 -7.37 13.31 -1.48
CA TRP A 77 -7.42 11.91 -1.87
C TRP A 77 -8.44 11.66 -2.99
N CYS A 78 -9.68 12.15 -2.84
CA CYS A 78 -10.70 12.03 -3.89
C CYS A 78 -10.26 12.72 -5.19
N ALA A 79 -9.74 13.95 -5.11
CA ALA A 79 -9.26 14.68 -6.27
C ALA A 79 -8.10 13.95 -6.98
N ASN A 80 -7.17 13.40 -6.22
CA ASN A 80 -6.04 12.63 -6.76
C ASN A 80 -6.50 11.31 -7.39
N VAL A 81 -7.47 10.62 -6.78
CA VAL A 81 -8.06 9.40 -7.36
C VAL A 81 -8.63 9.68 -8.75
N GLU A 82 -9.39 10.77 -8.89
CA GLU A 82 -9.98 11.17 -10.16
C GLU A 82 -8.93 11.65 -11.18
N ALA A 83 -8.03 12.53 -10.78
CA ALA A 83 -7.03 13.12 -11.65
C ALA A 83 -6.03 12.07 -12.16
N GLU A 84 -5.56 11.22 -11.25
CA GLU A 84 -4.55 10.21 -11.56
C GLU A 84 -5.14 8.89 -12.01
N LYS A 85 -6.47 8.76 -12.16
CA LYS A 85 -7.14 7.51 -12.59
C LYS A 85 -6.69 6.31 -11.76
N VAL A 86 -6.71 6.47 -10.44
CA VAL A 86 -6.28 5.44 -9.49
C VAL A 86 -7.15 4.19 -9.66
N THR A 87 -6.52 3.03 -9.75
CA THR A 87 -7.21 1.74 -9.89
C THR A 87 -7.20 0.93 -8.59
N VAL A 88 -6.20 1.16 -7.72
CA VAL A 88 -6.06 0.45 -6.45
C VAL A 88 -5.64 1.42 -5.36
N ALA A 89 -6.29 1.35 -4.20
CA ALA A 89 -5.88 2.08 -3.01
C ALA A 89 -6.18 1.27 -1.75
N GLY A 90 -5.22 1.18 -0.85
CA GLY A 90 -5.40 0.54 0.46
C GLY A 90 -5.76 1.58 1.52
N LEU A 91 -6.89 1.39 2.20
CA LEU A 91 -7.32 2.21 3.34
C LEU A 91 -7.51 1.34 4.58
N VAL A 92 -7.14 1.88 5.74
CA VAL A 92 -7.49 1.24 7.02
C VAL A 92 -8.96 1.56 7.37
N PRO A 93 -9.65 0.71 8.17
CA PRO A 93 -11.09 0.88 8.41
C PRO A 93 -11.49 2.27 8.91
N THR A 94 -10.71 2.86 9.83
CA THR A 94 -10.99 4.20 10.38
C THR A 94 -10.95 5.31 9.33
N VAL A 95 -10.06 5.19 8.34
CA VAL A 95 -9.93 6.16 7.24
C VAL A 95 -11.05 5.95 6.22
N LEU A 96 -11.40 4.69 5.94
CA LEU A 96 -12.51 4.35 5.06
C LEU A 96 -13.83 4.92 5.59
N TYR A 97 -14.12 4.79 6.89
CA TYR A 97 -15.33 5.38 7.48
C TYR A 97 -15.36 6.90 7.33
N ARG A 98 -14.25 7.58 7.61
CA ARG A 98 -14.16 9.03 7.41
C ARG A 98 -14.34 9.46 5.96
N LEU A 99 -13.92 8.63 5.01
CA LEU A 99 -14.12 8.87 3.58
C LEU A 99 -15.60 8.72 3.18
N LEU A 100 -16.32 7.78 3.79
CA LEU A 100 -17.76 7.60 3.57
C LEU A 100 -18.61 8.71 4.17
N ASP A 101 -18.11 9.37 5.22
CA ASP A 101 -18.77 10.49 5.89
C ASP A 101 -18.50 11.86 5.22
N LEU A 102 -17.68 11.91 4.17
CA LEU A 102 -17.40 13.14 3.41
C LEU A 102 -18.57 13.57 2.53
#